data_AF-A0A7L5YRC2-F1
#
_entry.id   AF-A0A7L5YRC2-F1
#
_cell.length_a   1.000
_cell.length_b   1.000
_cell.length_c   1.000
_cell.angle_alpha   90.00
_cell.angle_beta   90.00
_cell.angle_gamma   90.00
#
_symmetry.space_group_name_H-M   'P 1'
#
loop_
_entity.id
_entity.type
_entity.pdbx_description
1 polymer ?
#
loop_
_entity_poly.entity_id
_entity_poly.type
_entity_poly.pdbx_seq_one_letter_code
_entity_poly.pdbx_strand_id
1 'polypeptide(L)'
;MHLYRSPRRAAAPAGPATRFTALYRQGDADYDENFMIEGATGSGYRGECGMGVAEGLDNDLTKPTAMDVWLFDKGDVRTMTTVLLSDFAFGNASLRERLRDKGDVILAAPGQIFRIQHKTLDLEGRIADLAYAEGPGPAKSTFKTLRVELTVTPRMTVVWDTLSRTYG
;
A
#
# COMPACT_ATOMS: atom_id res chain seq x y z
N MET A 1 -33.92 -4.68 33.03
CA MET A 1 -33.95 -3.94 31.75
C MET A 1 -32.54 -3.44 31.49
N HIS A 2 -31.80 -4.09 30.59
CA HIS A 2 -30.37 -3.81 30.35
C HIS A 2 -30.21 -2.52 29.56
N LEU A 3 -29.66 -1.47 30.18
CA LEU A 3 -29.22 -0.27 29.48
C LEU A 3 -27.91 -0.58 28.74
N TYR A 4 -28.01 -0.98 27.47
CA TYR A 4 -26.88 -0.93 26.55
C TYR A 4 -26.50 0.54 26.34
N ARG A 5 -25.49 1.04 27.06
CA ARG A 5 -24.83 2.29 26.70
C ARG A 5 -24.00 2.02 25.46
N SER A 6 -24.43 2.55 24.33
CA SER A 6 -23.67 2.55 23.08
C SER A 6 -22.32 3.23 23.30
N PRO A 7 -21.20 2.68 22.82
CA PRO A 7 -19.99 3.46 22.68
C PRO A 7 -20.18 4.37 21.47
N ARG A 8 -20.55 5.64 21.70
CA ARG A 8 -20.40 6.69 20.70
C ARG A 8 -19.22 7.56 21.08
N ARG A 9 -18.04 7.19 20.57
CA ARG A 9 -16.95 8.12 20.30
C ARG A 9 -16.10 7.55 19.17
N ALA A 10 -16.38 7.97 17.94
CA ALA A 10 -15.36 7.97 16.92
C ALA A 10 -14.23 8.85 17.47
N ALA A 11 -13.07 8.27 17.75
CA ALA A 11 -11.89 9.07 18.00
C ALA A 11 -11.63 9.91 16.74
N ALA A 12 -11.21 11.17 16.90
CA ALA A 12 -10.67 11.90 15.75
C ALA A 12 -9.42 11.13 15.24
N PRO A 13 -9.11 11.14 13.93
CA PRO A 13 -7.87 10.56 13.43
C PRO A 13 -6.69 11.11 14.24
N ALA A 14 -5.78 10.23 14.67
CA ALA A 14 -4.73 10.55 15.65
C ALA A 14 -3.58 11.43 15.07
N GLY A 15 -3.88 12.27 14.08
CA GLY A 15 -2.94 13.12 13.35
C GLY A 15 -3.39 13.38 11.90
N PRO A 16 -2.74 14.34 11.20
CA PRO A 16 -3.03 14.61 9.80
C PRO A 16 -2.65 13.43 8.90
N ALA A 17 -3.30 13.34 7.73
CA ALA A 17 -2.88 12.43 6.68
C ALA A 17 -1.61 12.94 5.99
N THR A 18 -0.66 12.06 5.74
CA THR A 18 0.53 12.35 4.93
C THR A 18 0.31 11.83 3.52
N ARG A 19 0.70 12.59 2.50
CA ARG A 19 0.50 12.24 1.09
C ARG A 19 1.82 12.18 0.35
N PHE A 20 1.99 11.13 -0.44
CA PHE A 20 3.12 10.92 -1.33
C PHE A 20 2.62 10.60 -2.74
N THR A 21 3.50 10.72 -3.72
CA THR A 21 3.24 10.27 -5.08
C THR A 21 4.43 9.44 -5.52
N ALA A 22 4.17 8.17 -5.80
CA ALA A 22 5.13 7.28 -6.40
C ALA A 22 4.95 7.28 -7.93
N LEU A 23 6.06 7.35 -8.69
CA LEU A 23 6.03 7.46 -10.14
C LEU A 23 7.12 6.64 -10.82
N TYR A 24 6.73 5.48 -11.34
CA TYR A 24 7.57 4.70 -12.24
C TYR A 24 7.54 5.26 -13.67
N ARG A 25 8.70 5.25 -14.34
CA ARG A 25 8.86 5.47 -15.78
C ARG A 25 9.74 4.39 -16.40
N GLN A 26 9.38 3.98 -17.61
CA GLN A 26 10.06 2.93 -18.36
C GLN A 26 11.58 3.14 -18.43
N GLY A 27 12.33 2.05 -18.26
CA GLY A 27 13.78 2.04 -18.42
C GLY A 27 14.55 2.36 -17.15
N ASP A 28 13.87 2.70 -16.06
CA ASP A 28 14.49 2.81 -14.74
C ASP A 28 14.68 1.41 -14.14
N ALA A 29 15.92 0.91 -14.18
CA ALA A 29 16.29 -0.43 -13.72
C ALA A 29 16.38 -0.52 -12.20
N ASP A 30 16.65 0.61 -11.53
CA ASP A 30 16.92 0.71 -10.11
C ASP A 30 15.75 1.39 -9.38
N TYR A 31 14.57 1.43 -10.00
CA TYR A 31 13.40 2.09 -9.44
C TYR A 31 12.96 1.44 -8.13
N ASP A 32 13.13 2.20 -7.04
CA ASP A 32 12.66 1.88 -5.69
C ASP A 32 12.45 3.20 -4.92
N GLU A 33 11.21 3.71 -4.93
CA GLU A 33 10.88 4.93 -4.21
C GLU A 33 10.52 4.62 -2.75
N ASN A 34 11.16 5.31 -1.82
CA ASN A 34 10.93 5.22 -0.39
C ASN A 34 10.57 6.61 0.17
N PHE A 35 9.49 6.67 0.96
CA PHE A 35 9.03 7.84 1.67
C PHE A 35 8.99 7.60 3.18
N MET A 36 9.68 8.45 3.94
CA MET A 36 9.61 8.47 5.40
C MET A 36 8.28 9.03 5.89
N ILE A 37 7.69 8.35 6.86
CA ILE A 37 6.47 8.77 7.55
C ILE A 37 6.85 9.27 8.94
N GLU A 38 6.64 10.57 9.14
CA GLU A 38 6.82 11.23 10.44
C GLU A 38 5.48 11.44 11.14
N GLY A 39 5.50 11.45 12.47
CA GLY A 39 4.35 11.88 13.27
C GLY A 39 4.19 13.40 13.28
N ALA A 40 3.15 13.88 13.95
CA ALA A 40 2.98 15.32 14.19
C ALA A 40 4.22 15.89 14.90
N THR A 41 4.48 17.19 14.74
CA THR A 41 5.67 17.89 15.23
C THR A 41 6.11 17.39 16.62
N GLY A 42 7.34 16.86 16.70
CA GLY A 42 7.93 16.31 17.94
C GLY A 42 7.68 14.81 18.20
N SER A 43 6.84 14.14 17.42
CA SER A 43 6.53 12.70 17.61
C SER A 43 7.55 11.77 16.91
N GLY A 44 8.38 12.30 16.01
CA GLY A 44 9.46 11.59 15.32
C GLY A 44 8.99 10.56 14.29
N TYR A 45 9.93 9.69 13.89
CA TYR A 45 9.73 8.63 12.89
C TYR A 45 8.65 7.62 13.29
N ARG A 46 7.78 7.28 12.33
CA ARG A 46 6.67 6.32 12.50
C ARG A 46 6.71 5.13 11.57
N GLY A 47 7.43 5.20 10.46
CA GLY A 47 7.50 4.12 9.48
C GLY A 47 7.89 4.66 8.11
N GLU A 48 7.75 3.82 7.09
CA GLU A 48 8.05 4.12 5.70
C GLU A 48 7.01 3.51 4.78
N CYS A 49 6.86 4.07 3.60
CA CYS A 49 6.12 3.43 2.52
C CYS A 49 6.78 3.71 1.18
N GLY A 50 6.46 2.93 0.17
CA GLY A 50 7.13 3.07 -1.11
C GLY A 50 6.50 2.26 -2.23
N MET A 51 7.16 2.33 -3.38
CA MET A 51 6.83 1.52 -4.55
C MET A 51 8.11 1.05 -5.24
N GLY A 52 8.20 -0.25 -5.53
CA GLY A 52 9.34 -0.87 -6.20
C GLY A 52 8.91 -1.85 -7.30
N VAL A 53 9.90 -2.36 -8.05
CA VAL A 53 9.67 -3.39 -9.08
C VAL A 53 9.58 -4.77 -8.42
N ALA A 54 8.43 -5.45 -8.59
CA ALA A 54 8.20 -6.77 -8.01
C ALA A 54 8.56 -7.92 -8.98
N GLU A 55 8.33 -7.73 -10.28
CA GLU A 55 8.60 -8.70 -11.35
C GLU A 55 8.84 -8.00 -12.68
N GLY A 56 9.90 -8.40 -13.40
CA GLY A 56 10.18 -7.99 -14.77
C GLY A 56 9.73 -9.02 -15.81
N LEU A 57 9.34 -8.57 -17.01
CA LEU A 57 9.07 -9.46 -18.13
C LEU A 57 10.36 -10.19 -18.51
N ASP A 58 10.31 -11.51 -18.64
CA ASP A 58 11.48 -12.35 -18.93
C ASP A 58 12.65 -12.14 -17.93
N ASN A 59 12.32 -11.79 -16.67
CA ASN A 59 13.26 -11.42 -15.61
C ASN A 59 14.05 -10.12 -15.86
N ASP A 60 13.61 -9.27 -16.80
CA ASP A 60 14.17 -7.94 -17.05
C ASP A 60 13.45 -6.88 -16.21
N LEU A 61 14.09 -6.43 -15.13
CA LEU A 61 13.50 -5.45 -14.19
C LEU A 61 13.27 -4.06 -14.81
N THR A 62 13.90 -3.77 -15.96
CA THR A 62 13.62 -2.53 -16.72
C THR A 62 12.26 -2.56 -17.43
N LYS A 63 11.60 -3.73 -17.43
CA LYS A 63 10.32 -4.03 -18.08
C LYS A 63 9.34 -4.61 -17.07
N PRO A 64 8.90 -3.83 -16.06
CA PRO A 64 8.11 -4.37 -14.95
C PRO A 64 6.73 -4.82 -15.42
N THR A 65 6.37 -6.06 -15.08
CA THR A 65 5.02 -6.63 -15.21
C THR A 65 4.23 -6.53 -13.90
N ALA A 66 4.93 -6.31 -12.79
CA ALA A 66 4.34 -6.10 -11.49
C ALA A 66 5.17 -5.10 -10.67
N MET A 67 4.48 -4.23 -9.93
CA MET A 67 5.07 -3.29 -8.98
C MET A 67 4.57 -3.63 -7.57
N ASP A 68 5.41 -3.55 -6.55
CA ASP A 68 4.95 -3.65 -5.17
C ASP A 68 4.74 -2.26 -4.57
N VAL A 69 3.66 -2.08 -3.83
CA VAL A 69 3.47 -0.94 -2.93
C VAL A 69 3.50 -1.50 -1.52
N TRP A 70 4.32 -0.91 -0.67
CA TRP A 70 4.62 -1.45 0.63
C TRP A 70 4.47 -0.41 1.75
N LEU A 71 4.16 -0.91 2.95
CA LEU A 71 4.03 -0.12 4.18
C LEU A 71 4.80 -0.82 5.31
N PHE A 72 5.78 -0.11 5.84
CA PHE A 72 6.50 -0.44 7.06
C PHE A 72 6.01 0.44 8.21
N ASP A 73 5.78 -0.16 9.38
CA ASP A 73 5.37 0.54 10.59
C ASP A 73 6.39 0.30 11.69
N LYS A 74 6.94 1.37 12.27
CA LYS A 74 7.92 1.26 13.36
C LYS A 74 7.44 0.37 14.52
N GLY A 75 6.13 0.30 14.77
CA GLY A 75 5.55 -0.46 15.86
C GLY A 75 5.50 -1.98 15.65
N ASP A 76 5.85 -2.48 14.47
CA ASP A 76 5.85 -3.90 14.10
C ASP A 76 6.80 -4.13 12.92
N VAL A 77 7.83 -4.95 13.11
CA VAL A 77 8.96 -5.13 12.18
C VAL A 77 8.60 -5.74 10.81
N ARG A 78 7.34 -6.12 10.60
CA ARG A 78 6.86 -6.65 9.32
C ARG A 78 6.57 -5.52 8.33
N THR A 79 6.73 -5.83 7.05
CA THR A 79 6.28 -4.97 5.95
C THR A 79 5.06 -5.60 5.31
N MET A 80 4.00 -4.83 5.15
CA MET A 80 2.80 -5.27 4.42
C MET A 80 2.85 -4.76 3.00
N THR A 81 2.43 -5.57 2.04
CA THR A 81 2.62 -5.31 0.61
C THR A 81 1.35 -5.60 -0.18
N THR A 82 1.08 -4.75 -1.16
CA THR A 82 0.15 -5.03 -2.26
C THR A 82 0.90 -4.94 -3.58
N VAL A 83 0.84 -6.00 -4.38
CA VAL A 83 1.43 -6.09 -5.71
C VAL A 83 0.41 -5.67 -6.77
N LEU A 84 0.76 -4.64 -7.53
CA LEU A 84 0.03 -4.09 -8.65
C LEU A 84 0.44 -4.82 -9.94
N LEU A 85 -0.46 -5.60 -10.51
CA LEU A 85 -0.20 -6.44 -11.68
C LEU A 85 -0.61 -5.73 -12.98
N SER A 86 0.19 -5.87 -14.03
CA SER A 86 -0.26 -5.56 -15.40
C SER A 86 -1.39 -6.49 -15.83
N ASP A 87 -2.13 -6.13 -16.88
CA ASP A 87 -3.16 -7.00 -17.48
C ASP A 87 -2.58 -8.39 -17.84
N PHE A 88 -1.38 -8.43 -18.42
CA PHE A 88 -0.68 -9.67 -18.73
C PHE A 88 -0.39 -10.50 -17.48
N ALA A 89 0.21 -9.88 -16.45
CA ALA A 89 0.55 -10.58 -15.21
C ALA A 89 -0.72 -11.05 -14.49
N PHE A 90 -1.76 -10.22 -14.49
CA PHE A 90 -3.07 -10.57 -13.96
C PHE A 90 -3.79 -11.64 -14.80
N GLY A 91 -3.44 -11.85 -16.07
CA GLY A 91 -3.93 -12.95 -16.90
C GLY A 91 -3.21 -14.28 -16.66
N ASN A 92 -1.95 -14.24 -16.22
CA ASN A 92 -1.12 -15.43 -16.02
C ASN A 92 -1.26 -16.05 -14.62
N ALA A 93 -1.96 -17.19 -14.51
CA ALA A 93 -2.27 -17.81 -13.21
C ALA A 93 -1.03 -18.19 -12.40
N SER A 94 -0.01 -18.79 -13.02
CA SER A 94 1.21 -19.18 -12.34
C SER A 94 2.01 -17.97 -11.87
N LEU A 95 2.07 -16.89 -12.66
CA LEU A 95 2.74 -15.66 -12.24
C LEU A 95 1.99 -14.99 -11.08
N ARG A 96 0.65 -14.88 -11.15
CA ARG A 96 -0.16 -14.37 -10.03
C ARG A 96 0.06 -15.15 -8.74
N GLU A 97 0.12 -16.48 -8.83
CA GLU A 97 0.30 -17.35 -7.67
C GLU A 97 1.65 -17.11 -7.00
N ARG A 98 2.76 -17.07 -7.77
CA ARG A 98 4.08 -16.73 -7.22
C ARG A 98 4.10 -15.34 -6.57
N LEU A 99 3.44 -14.35 -7.18
CA LEU A 99 3.44 -12.99 -6.65
C LEU A 99 2.66 -12.83 -5.34
N ARG A 100 1.77 -13.78 -5.01
CA ARG A 100 1.09 -13.80 -3.70
C ARG A 100 2.03 -14.09 -2.54
N ASP A 101 3.20 -14.68 -2.80
CA ASP A 101 4.23 -14.89 -1.77
C ASP A 101 4.80 -13.55 -1.28
N LYS A 102 4.68 -12.47 -2.08
CA LYS A 102 5.10 -11.11 -1.71
C LYS A 102 4.03 -10.31 -0.96
N GLY A 103 2.75 -10.64 -1.13
CA GLY A 103 1.63 -9.89 -0.54
C GLY A 103 0.32 -10.04 -1.31
N ASP A 104 -0.66 -9.19 -1.00
CA ASP A 104 -1.93 -9.16 -1.74
C ASP A 104 -1.69 -8.77 -3.20
N VAL A 105 -2.43 -9.35 -4.15
CA VAL A 105 -2.27 -9.05 -5.58
C VAL A 105 -3.54 -8.43 -6.16
N ILE A 106 -3.40 -7.36 -6.92
CA ILE A 106 -4.53 -6.69 -7.59
C ILE A 106 -4.18 -6.35 -9.05
N LEU A 107 -5.19 -6.24 -9.91
CA LEU A 107 -5.01 -5.66 -11.23
C LEU A 107 -4.78 -4.15 -11.10
N ALA A 108 -3.73 -3.65 -11.73
CA ALA A 108 -3.48 -2.22 -11.84
C ALA A 108 -4.43 -1.61 -12.90
N ALA A 109 -5.26 -0.66 -12.48
CA ALA A 109 -6.16 0.06 -13.38
C ALA A 109 -6.29 1.53 -12.95
N PRO A 110 -6.38 2.49 -13.89
CA PRO A 110 -6.64 3.89 -13.54
C PRO A 110 -7.86 4.05 -12.65
N GLY A 111 -7.72 4.81 -11.56
CA GLY A 111 -8.77 5.03 -10.56
C GLY A 111 -8.94 3.92 -9.53
N GLN A 112 -8.27 2.77 -9.69
CA GLN A 112 -8.32 1.70 -8.70
C GLN A 112 -7.74 2.18 -7.36
N ILE A 113 -8.47 1.87 -6.29
CA ILE A 113 -8.07 2.14 -4.91
C ILE A 113 -7.77 0.81 -4.20
N PHE A 114 -6.74 0.81 -3.37
CA PHE A 114 -6.39 -0.31 -2.50
C PHE A 114 -5.95 0.21 -1.13
N ARG A 115 -5.91 -0.69 -0.14
CA ARG A 115 -5.52 -0.35 1.23
C ARG A 115 -4.53 -1.35 1.78
N ILE A 116 -3.50 -0.84 2.45
CA ILE A 116 -2.55 -1.63 3.22
C ILE A 116 -2.72 -1.20 4.67
N GLN A 117 -3.14 -2.14 5.52
CA GLN A 117 -3.37 -1.88 6.93
C GLN A 117 -2.24 -2.45 7.77
N HIS A 118 -1.72 -1.65 8.69
CA HIS A 118 -0.74 -2.08 9.67
C HIS A 118 -1.22 -1.84 11.10
N LYS A 119 -0.32 -2.02 12.06
CA LYS A 119 -0.60 -1.87 13.49
C LYS A 119 -1.06 -0.46 13.87
N THR A 120 -0.34 0.56 13.42
CA THR A 120 -0.56 1.97 13.78
C THR A 120 -0.75 2.88 12.55
N LEU A 121 -0.50 2.36 11.35
CA LEU A 121 -0.62 3.07 10.09
C LEU A 121 -1.60 2.35 9.16
N ASP A 122 -2.41 3.13 8.45
CA ASP A 122 -3.17 2.67 7.29
C ASP A 122 -2.71 3.48 6.07
N LEU A 123 -2.41 2.80 4.97
CA LEU A 123 -2.11 3.39 3.67
C LEU A 123 -3.28 3.14 2.71
N GLU A 124 -3.78 4.19 2.09
CA GLU A 124 -4.67 4.12 0.93
C GLU A 124 -3.87 4.49 -0.32
N GLY A 125 -3.82 3.57 -1.28
CA GLY A 125 -3.17 3.79 -2.58
C GLY A 125 -4.23 4.01 -3.65
N ARG A 126 -3.99 4.99 -4.53
CA ARG A 126 -4.83 5.27 -5.70
C ARG A 126 -3.97 5.27 -6.96
N ILE A 127 -4.29 4.40 -7.90
CA ILE A 127 -3.63 4.40 -9.21
C ILE A 127 -4.16 5.61 -9.99
N ALA A 128 -3.32 6.64 -10.08
CA ALA A 128 -3.71 7.94 -10.60
C ALA A 128 -3.50 8.06 -12.11
N ASP A 129 -2.52 7.34 -12.64
CA ASP A 129 -2.27 7.20 -14.07
C ASP A 129 -1.55 5.88 -14.36
N LEU A 130 -1.80 5.30 -15.54
CA LEU A 130 -1.19 4.06 -16.00
C LEU A 130 -1.11 4.06 -17.52
N ALA A 131 0.09 3.85 -18.05
CA ALA A 131 0.30 3.55 -19.46
C ALA A 131 1.14 2.28 -19.59
N TYR A 132 0.80 1.44 -20.56
CA TYR A 132 1.62 0.28 -20.93
C TYR A 132 2.68 0.67 -21.96
N ALA A 133 3.80 -0.04 -21.95
CA ALA A 133 4.80 0.09 -22.99
C ALA A 133 4.28 -0.48 -24.31
N GLU A 134 4.65 0.18 -25.40
CA GLU A 134 4.47 -0.34 -26.74
C GLU A 134 5.71 -1.13 -27.15
N GLY A 135 5.54 -2.13 -28.00
CA GLY A 135 6.66 -2.93 -28.49
C GLY A 135 6.27 -4.34 -28.90
N PRO A 136 7.26 -5.19 -29.24
CA PRO A 136 7.04 -6.54 -29.74
C PRO A 136 6.61 -7.56 -28.66
N GLY A 137 6.59 -7.16 -27.38
CA GLY A 137 6.19 -8.04 -26.28
C GLY A 137 4.68 -8.31 -26.24
N PRO A 138 4.22 -9.20 -25.33
CA PRO A 138 2.79 -9.43 -25.14
C PRO A 138 2.05 -8.13 -24.85
N ALA A 139 0.82 -8.01 -25.36
CA ALA A 139 0.02 -6.81 -25.17
C ALA A 139 -0.20 -6.52 -23.69
N LYS A 140 -0.06 -5.25 -23.30
CA LYS A 140 -0.24 -4.77 -21.92
C LYS A 140 0.60 -5.55 -20.90
N SER A 141 1.81 -5.93 -21.30
CA SER A 141 2.72 -6.71 -20.44
C SER A 141 3.42 -5.85 -19.41
N THR A 142 3.99 -4.74 -19.85
CA THR A 142 4.93 -3.97 -19.04
C THR A 142 4.48 -2.52 -18.90
N PHE A 143 4.73 -1.93 -17.74
CA PHE A 143 4.40 -0.54 -17.50
C PHE A 143 5.36 0.40 -18.27
N LYS A 144 4.80 1.42 -18.91
CA LYS A 144 5.55 2.58 -19.41
C LYS A 144 5.58 3.69 -18.37
N THR A 145 4.43 3.96 -17.77
CA THR A 145 4.27 4.85 -16.62
C THR A 145 3.29 4.23 -15.65
N LEU A 146 3.57 4.37 -14.36
CA LEU A 146 2.62 4.05 -13.30
C LEU A 146 2.74 5.12 -12.22
N ARG A 147 1.66 5.86 -12.00
CA ARG A 147 1.59 6.88 -10.95
C ARG A 147 0.62 6.44 -9.87
N VAL A 148 1.11 6.32 -8.65
CA VAL A 148 0.31 5.94 -7.48
C VAL A 148 0.36 7.05 -6.46
N GLU A 149 -0.81 7.55 -6.09
CA GLU A 149 -0.95 8.48 -4.96
C GLU A 149 -1.12 7.68 -3.68
N LEU A 150 -0.29 7.95 -2.69
CA LEU A 150 -0.28 7.23 -1.41
C LEU A 150 -0.73 8.19 -0.31
N THR A 151 -1.80 7.83 0.40
CA THR A 151 -2.27 8.59 1.56
C THR A 151 -2.13 7.72 2.80
N VAL A 152 -1.24 8.13 3.70
CA VAL A 152 -0.98 7.44 4.96
C VAL A 152 -1.68 8.15 6.11
N THR A 153 -2.36 7.39 6.95
CA THR A 153 -3.08 7.91 8.13
C THR A 153 -2.72 7.13 9.39
N PRO A 154 -2.74 7.77 10.57
CA PRO A 154 -2.70 7.05 11.83
C PRO A 154 -3.95 6.18 12.00
N ARG A 155 -3.74 4.88 12.26
CA ARG A 155 -4.82 3.95 12.57
C ARG A 155 -5.37 4.24 13.97
N MET A 156 -6.68 4.34 14.08
CA MET A 156 -7.34 4.51 15.36
C MET A 156 -7.42 3.17 16.09
N THR A 157 -6.85 3.08 17.29
CA THR A 157 -7.10 1.96 18.19
C THR A 157 -8.33 2.29 19.04
N VAL A 158 -9.39 1.49 18.91
CA VAL A 158 -10.53 1.57 19.83
C VAL A 158 -10.10 0.97 21.16
N VAL A 159 -9.96 1.80 22.19
CA VAL A 159 -9.72 1.34 23.56
C VAL A 159 -11.07 1.14 24.25
N TRP A 160 -11.37 -0.10 24.62
CA TRP A 160 -12.51 -0.41 25.48
C TRP A 160 -12.13 -0.13 26.93
N ASP A 161 -12.62 0.98 27.48
CA ASP A 161 -12.38 1.31 28.87
C ASP A 161 -13.23 0.37 29.76
N THR A 162 -12.57 -0.56 30.44
CA THR A 162 -13.25 -1.47 31.37
C THR A 162 -13.40 -0.72 32.68
N LEU A 163 -14.56 -0.10 32.92
CA LEU A 163 -14.92 0.38 34.25
C LEU A 163 -14.99 -0.83 35.18
N SER A 164 -13.93 -1.05 35.96
CA SER A 164 -13.94 -1.98 37.08
C SER A 164 -15.00 -1.53 38.07
N ARG A 165 -16.09 -2.29 38.16
CA ARG A 165 -17.04 -2.22 39.26
C ARG A 165 -16.32 -2.72 40.51
N THR A 166 -15.84 -1.81 41.36
CA THR A 166 -15.72 -2.10 42.79
C THR A 166 -17.13 -2.21 43.36
N TYR A 167 -17.59 -3.44 43.57
CA TYR A 167 -18.66 -3.69 44.54
C TYR A 167 -17.99 -3.93 45.88
N GLY A 168 -18.31 -3.04 46.84
CA GLY A 168 -18.15 -3.31 48.26
C GLY A 168 -19.29 -4.19 48.78
#